data_AF-A0A2P2MCJ1-F1
#
_entry.id   AF-A0A2P2MCJ1-F1
#
_cell.length_a   1.000
_cell.length_b   1.000
_cell.length_c   1.000
_cell.angle_alpha   90.00
_cell.angle_beta   90.00
_cell.angle_gamma   90.00
#
_symmetry.space_group_name_H-M   'P 1'
#
loop_
_entity.id
_entity.type
_entity.pdbx_description
1 polymer ?
#
loop_
_entity_poly.entity_id
_entity_poly.type
_entity_poly.pdbx_seq_one_letter_code
_entity_poly.pdbx_strand_id
1 'polypeptide(L)'
;MADMVFRCIQDMDIDNRMMLYQHIVLSGGSTMYPGFPSRLEKEILDRYLEVVLKGNKDGLKKLRLRIEDPPRRKHMVYLGGAVLAGIMKVHLFSFCLYRP
;
A
#
# COMPACT_ATOMS: atom_id res chain seq x y z
N MET A 1 13.71 -1.37 -6.79
CA MET A 1 12.60 -1.76 -5.88
C MET A 1 11.26 -1.53 -6.56
N ALA A 2 11.08 -0.40 -7.25
CA ALA A 2 9.89 -0.14 -8.07
C ALA A 2 9.57 -1.26 -9.08
N ASP A 3 10.57 -1.87 -9.72
CA ASP A 3 10.33 -2.96 -10.69
C ASP A 3 9.64 -4.19 -10.07
N MET A 4 10.02 -4.56 -8.85
CA MET A 4 9.39 -5.70 -8.16
C MET A 4 7.96 -5.36 -7.75
N VAL A 5 7.74 -4.16 -7.22
CA VAL A 5 6.40 -3.68 -6.87
C VAL A 5 5.50 -3.64 -8.10
N PHE A 6 6.02 -3.13 -9.21
CA PHE A 6 5.29 -3.05 -10.48
C PHE A 6 4.91 -4.42 -11.01
N ARG A 7 5.83 -5.39 -10.99
CA ARG A 7 5.55 -6.79 -11.37
C ARG A 7 4.47 -7.39 -10.48
N CYS A 8 4.59 -7.26 -9.16
CA CYS A 8 3.58 -7.79 -8.24
C CYS A 8 2.18 -7.22 -8.49
N ILE A 9 2.06 -5.93 -8.83
CA ILE A 9 0.76 -5.32 -9.16
C ILE A 9 0.25 -5.82 -10.52
N GLN A 10 1.14 -6.00 -11.49
CA GLN A 10 0.78 -6.48 -12.82
C GLN A 10 0.38 -7.95 -12.84
N ASP A 11 0.92 -8.77 -11.93
CA ASP A 11 0.56 -10.18 -11.77
C ASP A 11 -0.83 -10.36 -11.13
N MET A 12 -1.38 -9.32 -10.49
CA MET A 12 -2.73 -9.33 -9.91
C MET A 12 -3.82 -9.08 -10.96
N ASP A 13 -5.05 -9.45 -10.62
CA ASP A 13 -6.25 -9.22 -11.44
C ASP A 13 -6.45 -7.76 -11.81
N ILE A 14 -6.92 -7.55 -13.05
CA ILE A 14 -7.05 -6.24 -13.70
C ILE A 14 -7.93 -5.27 -12.88
N ASP A 15 -8.98 -5.79 -12.25
CA ASP A 15 -9.93 -4.98 -11.46
C ASP A 15 -9.27 -4.35 -10.23
N ASN A 16 -8.31 -5.06 -9.62
CA ASN A 16 -7.66 -4.63 -8.38
C ASN A 16 -6.46 -3.70 -8.63
N ARG A 17 -5.90 -3.68 -9.84
CA ARG A 17 -4.69 -2.89 -10.17
C ARG A 17 -4.88 -1.41 -9.86
N MET A 18 -6.03 -0.85 -10.23
CA MET A 18 -6.30 0.57 -9.98
C MET A 18 -6.41 0.90 -8.49
N MET A 19 -6.94 0.00 -7.66
CA MET A 19 -6.97 0.19 -6.20
C MET A 19 -5.58 0.06 -5.58
N LEU A 20 -4.77 -0.88 -6.05
CA LEU A 20 -3.41 -1.08 -5.54
C LEU A 20 -2.50 0.12 -5.82
N TYR A 21 -2.62 0.76 -6.99
CA TYR A 21 -1.88 2.01 -7.27
C TYR A 21 -2.35 3.20 -6.42
N GLN A 22 -3.60 3.20 -5.95
CA GLN A 22 -4.13 4.26 -5.09
C GLN A 22 -3.70 4.12 -3.63
N HIS A 23 -3.31 2.92 -3.18
CA HIS A 23 -3.03 2.64 -1.78
C HIS A 23 -1.68 1.96 -1.60
N ILE A 24 -0.59 2.72 -1.75
CA ILE A 24 0.76 2.23 -1.47
C ILE A 24 1.19 2.72 -0.09
N VAL A 25 1.19 1.81 0.88
CA VAL A 25 1.63 2.10 2.25
C VAL A 25 3.09 1.66 2.41
N LEU A 26 3.92 2.56 2.93
CA LEU A 26 5.34 2.28 3.18
C LEU A 26 5.57 1.96 4.66
N SER A 27 6.10 0.76 4.91
CA SER A 27 6.47 0.29 6.25
C SER A 27 7.91 -0.23 6.27
N GLY A 28 8.64 0.06 7.34
CA GLY A 28 10.00 -0.47 7.57
C GLY A 28 11.12 0.56 7.40
N GLY A 29 12.32 0.16 7.81
CA GLY A 29 13.47 1.06 7.94
C GLY A 29 14.03 1.60 6.62
N SER A 30 13.99 0.80 5.55
CA SER A 30 14.47 1.18 4.21
C SER A 30 13.64 2.28 3.54
N THR A 31 12.43 2.55 4.03
CA THR A 31 11.53 3.60 3.53
C THR A 31 11.65 4.91 4.32
N MET A 32 12.52 4.97 5.34
CA MET A 32 12.69 6.16 6.20
C MET A 32 13.63 7.21 5.62
N TYR A 33 14.22 6.97 4.44
CA TYR A 33 15.08 7.96 3.80
C TYR A 33 14.29 9.19 3.36
N PRO A 34 14.81 10.42 3.58
CA PRO A 34 14.16 11.64 3.13
C PRO A 34 14.05 11.65 1.60
N GLY A 35 12.88 12.03 1.07
CA GLY A 35 12.63 12.08 -0.38
C GLY A 35 12.41 10.72 -1.06
N PHE A 36 12.42 9.61 -0.31
CA PHE A 36 12.07 8.29 -0.83
C PHE A 36 10.66 8.20 -1.46
N PRO A 37 9.57 8.73 -0.86
CA PRO A 37 8.23 8.60 -1.44
C PRO A 37 8.14 9.28 -2.81
N SER A 38 8.69 10.49 -2.96
CA SER A 38 8.68 11.22 -4.23
C SER A 38 9.51 10.53 -5.32
N ARG A 39 10.61 9.87 -4.93
CA ARG A 39 11.41 9.07 -5.87
C ARG A 39 10.63 7.84 -6.34
N LEU A 40 10.00 7.13 -5.41
CA LEU A 40 9.21 5.93 -5.70
C LEU A 40 8.02 6.26 -6.62
N GLU A 41 7.36 7.39 -6.39
CA GLU A 41 6.26 7.87 -7.23
C GLU A 41 6.68 8.03 -8.69
N LYS A 42 7.82 8.68 -8.93
CA LYS A 42 8.37 8.86 -10.27
C LYS A 42 8.73 7.53 -10.94
N GLU A 43 9.44 6.66 -10.23
CA GLU A 43 9.83 5.34 -10.76
C GLU A 43 8.61 4.50 -11.17
N ILE A 44 7.49 4.56 -10.42
CA ILE A 44 6.26 3.85 -10.76
C ILE A 44 5.55 4.48 -11.96
N LEU A 45 5.47 5.81 -12.02
CA LEU A 45 4.87 6.53 -13.15
C LEU A 45 5.60 6.24 -14.46
N ASP A 46 6.93 6.27 -14.43
CA ASP A 46 7.77 6.00 -15.60
C ASP A 46 7.55 4.57 -16.12
N ARG A 47 7.53 3.58 -15.22
CA ARG A 47 7.24 2.19 -15.60
C ARG A 47 5.84 1.96 -16.13
N TYR A 48 4.84 2.63 -15.54
CA TYR A 48 3.48 2.54 -16.02
C TYR A 48 3.34 3.13 -17.43
N LEU A 49 4.05 4.22 -17.73
CA LEU A 49 4.10 4.81 -19.07
C LEU A 49 4.73 3.86 -20.09
N GLU A 50 5.86 3.25 -19.76
CA GLU A 50 6.60 2.34 -20.64
C GLU A 50 5.83 1.06 -20.94
N VAL A 51 5.29 0.39 -19.92
CA VAL A 51 4.77 -0.98 -20.05
C VAL A 51 3.27 -0.99 -20.38
N VAL A 52 2.48 -0.13 -19.74
CA VAL A 52 1.01 -0.16 -19.86
C VAL A 52 0.52 0.76 -20.95
N LEU A 53 1.00 2.01 -20.95
CA LEU A 53 0.50 3.04 -21.84
C LEU A 53 1.21 3.08 -23.20
N LYS A 54 2.37 2.42 -23.36
CA LYS A 54 3.16 2.39 -24.61
C LYS A 54 3.30 3.77 -25.28
N GLY A 55 3.45 4.82 -24.48
CA GLY A 55 3.57 6.22 -24.95
C GLY A 55 2.29 7.06 -24.97
N ASN A 56 1.13 6.52 -24.57
CA ASN A 56 -0.13 7.26 -24.57
C ASN A 56 -0.28 8.09 -23.27
N LYS A 57 -0.02 9.41 -23.33
CA LYS A 57 0.10 10.29 -22.15
C LYS A 57 -1.24 10.65 -21.50
N ASP A 58 -2.35 10.48 -22.20
CA ASP A 58 -3.68 10.88 -21.70
C ASP A 58 -4.20 9.98 -20.58
N GLY A 59 -3.82 8.70 -20.59
CA GLY A 59 -4.18 7.73 -19.55
C GLY A 59 -3.45 7.95 -18.21
N LEU A 60 -2.33 8.68 -18.22
CA LEU A 60 -1.53 8.93 -17.03
C LEU A 60 -2.28 9.79 -15.99
N LYS A 61 -3.09 10.75 -16.46
CA LYS A 61 -3.91 11.61 -15.58
C LYS A 61 -5.00 10.86 -14.84
N LYS A 62 -5.38 9.67 -15.31
CA LYS A 62 -6.42 8.84 -14.68
C LYS A 62 -5.89 8.07 -13.48
N LEU A 63 -4.57 7.84 -13.42
CA LEU A 63 -3.92 7.23 -12.26
C LEU A 63 -3.76 8.25 -11.15
N ARG A 64 -4.50 8.04 -10.06
CA ARG A 64 -4.26 8.75 -8.80
C ARG A 64 -3.34 7.90 -7.94
N LEU A 65 -2.03 8.11 -8.04
CA LEU A 65 -1.08 7.51 -7.10
C LEU A 65 -1.20 8.21 -5.75
N ARG A 66 -1.36 7.44 -4.67
CA ARG A 66 -1.19 7.95 -3.31
C ARG A 66 -0.23 7.05 -2.57
N ILE A 67 0.88 7.66 -2.14
CA ILE A 67 1.87 7.01 -1.30
C ILE A 67 1.64 7.55 0.11
N GLU A 68 1.22 6.69 1.02
CA GLU A 68 0.95 7.08 2.40
C GLU A 68 2.25 7.06 3.20
N ASP A 69 2.63 8.23 3.71
CA ASP A 69 3.82 8.42 4.55
C ASP A 69 3.49 8.87 5.98
N PRO A 70 2.89 7.99 6.80
CA PRO A 70 2.66 8.33 8.20
C PRO A 70 3.99 8.46 8.95
N PRO A 71 4.25 9.55 9.70
CA PRO A 71 5.52 9.75 10.40
C PRO A 71 5.83 8.67 11.47
N ARG A 72 4.82 7.89 11.88
CA ARG A 72 4.96 6.73 12.78
C ARG A 72 5.28 5.40 12.07
N ARG A 73 6.00 5.42 10.93
CA ARG A 73 6.35 4.20 10.16
C ARG A 73 7.04 3.10 10.97
N LYS A 74 7.86 3.46 11.97
CA LYS A 74 8.65 2.50 12.78
C LYS A 74 7.78 1.53 13.59
N HIS A 75 6.61 1.96 14.03
CA HIS A 75 5.75 1.20 14.93
C HIS A 75 4.38 0.89 14.32
N MET A 76 4.16 1.21 13.03
CA MET A 76 2.86 1.08 12.37
C MET A 76 2.33 -0.36 12.41
N VAL A 77 3.18 -1.34 12.09
CA VAL A 77 2.84 -2.76 12.12
C VAL A 77 2.51 -3.23 13.54
N TYR A 78 3.31 -2.78 14.52
CA TYR A 78 3.10 -3.13 15.93
C TYR A 78 1.80 -2.54 16.50
N LEU A 79 1.53 -1.27 16.19
CA LEU A 79 0.32 -0.58 16.64
C LEU A 79 -0.94 -1.22 16.04
N GLY A 80 -0.90 -1.57 14.75
CA GLY A 80 -1.99 -2.30 14.09
C GLY A 80 -2.28 -3.64 14.75
N GLY A 81 -1.24 -4.42 15.06
CA GLY A 81 -1.37 -5.68 15.80
C GLY A 81 -1.94 -5.52 17.20
N ALA A 82 -1.49 -4.50 17.95
CA ALA A 82 -1.97 -4.22 19.30
C ALA A 82 -3.46 -3.85 19.32
N VAL A 83 -3.92 -3.00 18.39
CA VAL A 83 -5.34 -2.63 18.27
C VAL A 83 -6.19 -3.84 17.87
N LEU A 84 -5.74 -4.62 16.88
CA LEU A 84 -6.46 -5.82 16.44
C LEU A 84 -6.61 -6.84 17.57
N ALA A 85 -5.53 -7.10 18.32
CA ALA A 85 -5.56 -8.00 19.47
C ALA A 85 -6.49 -7.51 20.60
N GLY A 86 -6.58 -6.19 20.80
CA GLY A 86 -7.52 -5.58 21.72
C GLY A 86 -8.98 -5.85 21.34
N ILE A 87 -9.34 -5.67 20.07
CA ILE A 87 -10.69 -5.92 19.56
C ILE A 87 -11.06 -7.40 19.66
N MET A 88 -10.14 -8.30 19.31
CA MET A 88 -10.37 -9.75 19.41
C MET A 88 -10.64 -10.18 20.85
N LYS A 89 -9.97 -9.60 21.86
CA LYS A 89 -10.27 -9.88 23.26
C LYS A 89 -11.70 -9.51 23.64
N VAL A 90 -12.19 -8.35 23.20
CA VAL A 90 -13.54 -7.87 23.51
C VAL A 90 -14.60 -8.79 22.90
N HIS A 91 -14.40 -9.23 21.65
CA HIS A 91 -15.36 -10.11 20.98
C HIS A 91 -15.35 -11.54 21.54
N LEU A 92 -14.19 -12.06 21.92
CA LEU A 92 -14.08 -13.36 22.57
C LEU A 92 -14.72 -13.37 23.97
N PHE A 93 -14.63 -12.27 24.72
CA PHE A 93 -15.26 -12.16 26.04
C PHE A 93 -16.80 -12.15 25.95
N SER A 94 -17.35 -11.47 24.94
CA SER A 94 -18.80 -11.49 24.66
C SER A 94 -19.27 -12.88 24.20
N PHE A 95 -18.50 -13.57 23.35
CA PHE A 95 -18.83 -14.92 22.89
C PHE A 95 -18.72 -15.99 23.99
N CYS A 96 -17.79 -15.84 24.93
CA CYS A 96 -17.62 -16.77 26.05
C CYS A 96 -18.66 -16.57 27.16
N LEU A 97 -19.15 -15.35 27.38
CA LEU A 97 -20.23 -15.05 28.33
C LEU A 97 -21.65 -15.29 27.78
N TYR A 98 -21.81 -15.49 26.46
CA TYR A 98 -23.10 -15.76 25.81
C TYR A 98 -23.21 -17.19 25.25
N ARG A 99 -22.41 -18.13 25.76
CA ARG A 99 -22.65 -19.56 25.52
C ARG A 99 -23.30 -20.17 26.78
N PRO A 100 -24.53 -20.72 26.69
CA PRO A 100 -25.14 -21.45 27.80
C PRO A 100 -24.35 -22.71 28.15
#